data_AF-A0A958P5M5-F1
#
_entry.id   AF-A0A958P5M5-F1
#
_cell.length_a   1.000
_cell.length_b   1.000
_cell.length_c   1.000
_cell.angle_alpha   90.00
_cell.angle_beta   90.00
_cell.angle_gamma   90.00
#
_symmetry.space_group_name_H-M   'P 1'
#
loop_
_entity.id
_entity.type
_entity.pdbx_description
1 polymer ?
#
loop_
_entity_poly.entity_id
_entity_poly.type
_entity_poly.pdbx_seq_one_letter_code
_entity_poly.pdbx_strand_id
1 'polypeptide(L)' 'MQLSDRYNPTEVEQEIYKSWLEGGYFKAEDVSTKPPFCIILPPPNVTGSLHLGHALD' A
#
# COMPACT_ATOMS: atom_id res chain seq x y z
N MET A 1 -12.46 -2.10 -21.19
CA MET A 1 -12.22 -3.10 -20.13
C MET A 1 -13.39 -4.07 -20.15
N GLN A 2 -13.10 -5.35 -20.34
CA GLN A 2 -14.09 -6.41 -20.19
C GLN A 2 -13.94 -6.92 -18.75
N LEU A 3 -15.03 -6.91 -17.98
CA LEU A 3 -15.00 -7.43 -16.62
C LEU A 3 -15.13 -8.95 -16.65
N SER A 4 -14.21 -9.64 -15.99
CA SER A 4 -14.27 -11.10 -15.81
C SER A 4 -15.54 -11.49 -15.04
N ASP A 5 -16.07 -12.68 -15.30
CA ASP A 5 -17.19 -13.26 -14.55
C ASP A 5 -16.76 -13.69 -13.14
N ARG A 6 -15.45 -13.85 -12.92
CA ARG A 6 -14.83 -14.21 -11.63
C ARG A 6 -13.71 -13.25 -11.28
N TYR A 7 -13.66 -12.89 -10.01
CA TYR A 7 -12.60 -12.04 -9.46
C TYR A 7 -11.31 -12.84 -9.23
N ASN A 8 -10.19 -12.32 -9.76
CA ASN A 8 -8.84 -12.81 -9.46
C ASN A 8 -8.10 -11.75 -8.63
N PRO A 9 -7.94 -11.94 -7.30
CA PRO A 9 -7.27 -10.96 -6.44
C PRO A 9 -5.82 -10.73 -6.85
N THR A 10 -5.10 -11.77 -7.24
CA THR A 10 -3.67 -11.69 -7.56
C THR A 10 -3.39 -10.74 -8.71
N GLU A 11 -4.21 -10.77 -9.76
CA GLU A 11 -4.08 -9.86 -10.91
C GLU A 11 -4.41 -8.42 -10.51
N VAL A 12 -5.52 -8.23 -9.79
CA VAL A 12 -6.00 -6.91 -9.41
C VAL A 12 -5.07 -6.22 -8.41
N GLU A 13 -4.62 -6.94 -7.38
CA GLU A 13 -3.70 -6.41 -6.36
C GLU A 13 -2.37 -5.98 -6.97
N GLN A 14 -1.82 -6.78 -7.91
CA GLN A 14 -0.56 -6.45 -8.59
C GLN A 14 -0.68 -5.19 -9.45
N GLU A 15 -1.74 -5.08 -10.25
CA GLU A 15 -1.96 -3.92 -11.11
C GLU A 15 -2.18 -2.64 -10.28
N ILE A 16 -3.00 -2.70 -9.24
CA ILE A 16 -3.28 -1.55 -8.37
C ILE A 16 -2.02 -1.11 -7.65
N TYR A 17 -1.28 -2.04 -7.02
CA TYR A 17 -0.07 -1.69 -6.28
C TYR A 17 0.99 -1.06 -7.19
N LYS A 18 1.18 -1.61 -8.40
CA LYS A 18 2.06 -1.02 -9.41
C LYS A 18 1.61 0.38 -9.80
N SER A 19 0.32 0.60 -10.02
CA SER A 19 -0.20 1.93 -10.37
C SER A 19 0.04 2.97 -9.27
N TRP A 20 -0.03 2.57 -7.99
CA TRP A 20 0.25 3.45 -6.87
C TRP A 20 1.72 3.81 -6.75
N LEU A 21 2.61 2.85 -7.02
CA LEU A 21 4.05 3.09 -7.08
C LEU A 21 4.41 4.05 -8.23
N GLU A 22 3.93 3.77 -9.44
CA GLU A 22 4.21 4.58 -10.63
C GLU A 22 3.60 5.98 -10.54
N GLY A 23 2.43 6.11 -9.92
CA GLY A 23 1.77 7.39 -9.64
C GLY A 23 2.39 8.17 -8.49
N GLY A 24 3.33 7.58 -7.73
CA GLY A 24 3.99 8.22 -6.59
C GLY A 24 3.05 8.49 -5.41
N TYR A 25 1.92 7.79 -5.29
CA TYR A 25 0.88 8.10 -4.30
C TYR A 25 1.30 7.87 -2.84
N PHE A 26 2.34 7.08 -2.61
CA PHE A 26 2.92 6.87 -1.28
C PHE A 26 3.85 8.01 -0.84
N LYS A 27 4.21 8.93 -1.74
CA LYS A 27 5.12 10.03 -1.43
C LYS A 27 4.33 11.22 -0.90
N ALA A 28 4.59 11.61 0.34
CA ALA A 28 4.09 12.87 0.89
C ALA A 28 4.78 14.07 0.22
N GLU A 29 4.06 15.19 0.13
CA GLU A 29 4.62 16.47 -0.32
C GLU A 29 4.99 17.35 0.87
N ASP A 30 6.28 17.72 0.99
CA ASP A 30 6.81 18.51 2.11
C ASP A 30 6.30 19.96 2.16
N VAL A 31 5.68 20.43 1.08
CA VAL A 31 5.21 21.81 0.91
C VAL A 31 3.70 21.93 0.78
N SER A 32 2.95 20.85 1.05
CA SER A 32 1.50 20.86 0.90
C SER A 32 0.85 21.91 1.81
N THR A 33 -0.12 22.66 1.28
CA THR A 33 -0.92 23.63 2.05
C THR A 33 -2.12 22.99 2.74
N LYS A 34 -2.33 21.69 2.55
CA LYS A 34 -3.42 20.93 3.18
C LYS A 34 -3.07 20.58 4.62
N PRO A 35 -4.06 20.38 5.52
CA PRO A 35 -3.80 19.91 6.87
C PRO A 35 -3.02 18.58 6.85
N PRO A 36 -1.90 18.46 7.60
CA PRO A 36 -1.10 17.25 7.60
C PRO A 36 -1.79 16.13 8.39
N PHE A 37 -1.52 14.90 7.97
CA PHE A 37 -1.84 13.69 8.72
C PHE A 37 -0.62 12.78 8.74
N CYS A 38 -0.30 12.23 9.90
CA CYS A 38 0.84 11.35 10.07
C CYS A 38 0.47 10.18 10.97
N ILE A 39 0.78 8.97 10.50
CA ILE A 39 0.76 7.73 11.29
C ILE A 39 2.17 7.16 11.24
N ILE A 40 2.71 6.81 12.39
CA ILE A 40 4.01 6.14 12.49
C ILE A 40 3.79 4.65 12.26
N LEU A 41 4.39 4.08 11.21
CA LEU A 41 4.51 2.63 11.09
C LEU A 41 5.71 2.18 11.94
N PRO A 42 5.51 1.33 12.97
CA PRO A 42 6.62 0.82 13.76
C PRO A 42 7.54 0.00 12.85
N PRO A 43 8.87 0.24 12.88
CA PRO A 43 9.79 -0.50 12.02
C PRO A 43 9.75 -2.00 12.39
N PRO A 44 9.55 -2.90 11.41
CA PRO A 44 9.59 -4.33 11.70
C PRO A 44 11.01 -4.75 12.08
N ASN A 45 11.12 -5.77 12.94
CA ASN A 45 12.41 -6.36 13.28
C ASN A 45 13.02 -7.05 12.04
N VAL A 46 14.29 -6.76 11.74
CA VAL A 46 15.00 -7.21 10.53
C VAL A 46 15.26 -8.74 10.50
N THR A 47 14.89 -9.47 11.56
CA THR A 47 15.28 -10.87 11.80
C THR A 47 14.22 -11.92 11.43
N GLY A 48 13.04 -11.56 10.92
CA GLY A 48 12.00 -12.54 10.59
C GLY A 48 11.00 -12.09 9.53
N SER A 49 10.38 -13.07 8.86
CA SER A 49 9.24 -12.85 7.96
C SER A 49 8.06 -12.24 8.73
N LEU A 50 7.27 -11.40 8.04
CA LEU A 50 6.03 -10.89 8.59
C LEU A 50 5.05 -12.04 8.88
N HIS A 51 4.51 -12.05 10.09
CA HIS A 51 3.41 -12.92 10.50
C HIS A 51 2.08 -12.16 10.59
N LEU A 52 0.95 -12.87 10.69
CA LEU A 52 -0.40 -12.29 10.77
C LEU A 52 -0.56 -11.16 11.80
N GLY A 53 0.15 -11.22 12.94
CA GLY A 53 0.17 -10.13 13.91
C GLY A 53 0.60 -8.76 13.34
N HIS A 54 1.43 -8.71 12.30
CA HIS A 54 1.79 -7.44 11.62
C HIS A 54 0.70 -6.94 10.66
N ALA A 55 -0.24 -7.80 10.25
CA ALA A 55 -1.32 -7.44 9.33
C ALA A 55 -2.63 -7.11 10.07
N LEU A 56 -2.74 -7.51 11.34
CA LEU A 56 -3.92 -7.31 12.18
C LEU A 56 -3.84 -6.02 13.00
N ASP A 57 -2.63 -5.54 13.29
CA ASP A 57 -2.35 -4.35 14.11
C ASP A 57 -2.23 -3.08 13.24
#